data_AF-A0A6I4Z470-F1
#
_entry.id   AF-A0A6I4Z470-F1
#
_cell.length_a   1.000
_cell.length_b   1.000
_cell.length_c   1.000
_cell.angle_alpha   90.00
_cell.angle_beta   90.00
_cell.angle_gamma   90.00
#
_symmetry.space_group_name_H-M   'P 1'
#
loop_
_entity.id
_entity.type
_entity.pdbx_description
1 polymer ?
#
loop_
_entity_poly.entity_id
_entity_poly.type
_entity_poly.pdbx_seq_one_letter_code
_entity_poly.pdbx_strand_id
1 'polypeptide(L)'
;MALKIIDGCINCGNCRHVCPTDTIRYYDTPDLQHTIEPSGCIDCNLCIDACPVEVIEVDNAYVHDPEELAAAKELAAEVWKERGPLIQTVLKVMRQRNARWARERDDRRDDPDRYRSGNRLP
;
A
#
# COMPACT_ATOMS: atom_id res chain seq x y z
N MET A 1 -6.42 1.75 -15.65
CA MET A 1 -6.98 1.65 -14.29
C MET A 1 -5.92 2.13 -13.33
N ALA A 2 -6.34 2.76 -12.23
CA ALA A 2 -5.46 3.18 -11.15
C ALA A 2 -5.82 2.41 -9.87
N LEU A 3 -4.99 2.52 -8.84
CA LEU A 3 -5.32 2.04 -7.50
C LEU A 3 -5.87 3.21 -6.68
N LYS A 4 -6.75 2.92 -5.73
CA LYS A 4 -7.26 3.91 -4.76
C LYS A 4 -7.20 3.37 -3.34
N ILE A 5 -7.10 4.29 -2.38
CA ILE A 5 -7.13 3.98 -0.96
C ILE A 5 -8.57 4.20 -0.48
N ILE A 6 -9.14 3.19 0.16
CA ILE A 6 -10.48 3.23 0.75
C ILE A 6 -10.40 3.49 2.26
N ASP A 7 -11.57 3.62 2.88
CA ASP A 7 -11.70 3.84 4.32
C ASP A 7 -10.93 2.81 5.15
N GLY A 8 -10.41 3.28 6.29
CA GLY A 8 -9.60 2.46 7.20
C GLY A 8 -8.09 2.66 7.05
N CYS A 9 -7.65 3.64 6.25
CA CYS A 9 -6.24 4.05 6.22
C CYS A 9 -5.78 4.54 7.60
N ILE A 10 -4.77 3.87 8.17
CA ILE A 10 -4.18 4.22 9.47
C ILE A 10 -3.00 5.18 9.38
N ASN A 11 -2.80 5.78 8.20
CA ASN A 11 -1.76 6.78 7.98
C ASN A 11 -0.31 6.32 8.30
N CYS A 12 0.03 5.06 7.97
CA CYS A 12 1.35 4.48 8.28
C CYS A 12 2.48 4.84 7.29
N GLY A 13 2.16 5.29 6.08
CA GLY A 13 3.13 5.72 5.07
C GLY A 13 3.85 4.61 4.29
N ASN A 14 3.60 3.32 4.59
CA ASN A 14 4.27 2.20 3.91
C ASN A 14 4.10 2.22 2.38
N CYS A 15 2.89 2.53 1.89
CA CYS A 15 2.58 2.62 0.47
C CYS A 15 3.44 3.66 -0.26
N ARG A 16 3.77 4.77 0.40
CA ARG A 16 4.63 5.83 -0.16
C ARG A 16 6.06 5.37 -0.38
N HIS A 17 6.61 4.58 0.54
CA HIS A 17 7.99 4.11 0.45
C HIS A 17 8.24 3.17 -0.73
N VAL A 18 7.20 2.47 -1.19
CA VAL A 18 7.28 1.47 -2.27
C VAL A 18 6.75 1.98 -3.60
N CYS A 19 6.10 3.15 -3.64
CA CYS A 19 5.56 3.72 -4.87
C CYS A 19 6.72 4.21 -5.77
N PRO A 20 6.87 3.66 -6.99
CA PRO A 20 7.97 4.02 -7.88
C PRO A 20 7.73 5.36 -8.59
N THR A 21 6.48 5.80 -8.72
CA THR A 21 6.09 7.05 -9.38
C THR A 21 5.76 8.18 -8.39
N ASP A 22 5.96 7.95 -7.09
CA ASP A 22 5.67 8.89 -6.00
C ASP A 22 4.28 9.55 -6.13
N THR A 23 3.23 8.75 -6.35
CA THR A 23 1.84 9.24 -6.50
C THR A 23 1.05 9.28 -5.22
N ILE A 24 1.60 8.77 -4.11
CA ILE A 24 0.93 8.75 -2.83
C ILE A 24 0.95 10.15 -2.23
N ARG A 25 -0.23 10.72 -1.97
CA ARG A 25 -0.40 12.02 -1.31
C ARG A 25 -0.81 11.81 0.14
N TYR A 26 -0.50 12.80 0.97
CA TYR A 26 -0.65 12.76 2.42
C TYR A 26 -1.47 14.01 2.83
N TYR A 27 -2.37 13.90 3.81
CA TYR A 27 -3.15 15.00 4.40
C TYR A 27 -4.11 15.69 3.42
N ASP A 28 -4.52 15.02 2.34
CA ASP A 28 -5.41 15.60 1.35
C ASP A 28 -6.89 15.27 1.61
N THR A 29 -7.18 14.53 2.68
CA THR A 29 -8.54 14.22 3.15
C THR A 29 -8.78 14.71 4.59
N PRO A 30 -10.03 15.06 4.96
CA PRO A 30 -10.38 15.44 6.33
C PRO A 30 -10.01 14.39 7.39
N ASP A 31 -10.03 13.12 6.99
CA ASP A 31 -9.75 11.96 7.85
C ASP A 31 -8.26 11.62 7.94
N LEU A 32 -7.38 12.50 7.43
CA LEU A 32 -5.92 12.32 7.41
C LEU A 32 -5.47 11.01 6.73
N GLN A 33 -6.29 10.52 5.78
CA GLN A 33 -5.97 9.36 4.97
C GLN A 33 -5.04 9.76 3.83
N HIS A 34 -4.19 8.82 3.43
CA HIS A 34 -3.45 8.94 2.17
C HIS A 34 -4.38 8.74 0.98
N THR A 35 -4.05 9.34 -0.15
CA THR A 35 -4.67 9.04 -1.45
C THR A 35 -3.62 8.67 -2.49
N ILE A 36 -4.09 8.14 -3.62
CA ILE A 36 -3.28 7.87 -4.80
C ILE A 36 -3.70 8.87 -5.86
N GLU A 37 -2.76 9.68 -6.34
CA GLU A 37 -2.94 10.48 -7.55
C GLU A 37 -3.07 9.52 -8.75
N PRO A 38 -4.26 9.40 -9.36
CA PRO A 38 -4.52 8.35 -10.33
C PRO A 38 -3.73 8.56 -11.63
N SER A 39 -3.46 9.81 -12.04
CA SER A 39 -2.74 10.13 -13.29
C SER A 39 -1.34 9.50 -13.39
N GLY A 40 -0.59 9.44 -12.29
CA GLY A 40 0.75 8.83 -12.26
C GLY A 40 0.76 7.35 -11.83
N CYS A 41 -0.40 6.77 -11.51
CA CYS A 41 -0.46 5.37 -11.09
C CYS A 41 -0.12 4.45 -12.27
N ILE A 42 0.66 3.41 -12.04
CA ILE A 42 1.04 2.45 -13.10
C ILE A 42 0.52 1.04 -12.84
N ASP A 43 -0.40 0.88 -11.88
CA ASP A 43 -1.01 -0.40 -11.52
C ASP A 43 0.01 -1.52 -11.20
N CYS A 44 1.07 -1.16 -10.45
CA CYS A 44 2.17 -2.07 -10.12
C CYS A 44 1.94 -2.93 -8.86
N ASN A 45 0.83 -2.71 -8.14
CA ASN A 45 0.42 -3.44 -6.93
C ASN A 45 1.39 -3.43 -5.73
N LEU A 46 2.50 -2.69 -5.78
CA LEU A 46 3.47 -2.64 -4.69
C LEU A 46 2.88 -2.06 -3.40
N CYS A 47 2.02 -1.05 -3.52
CA CYS A 47 1.37 -0.43 -2.36
C CYS A 47 0.37 -1.37 -1.69
N ILE A 48 -0.27 -2.28 -2.43
CA ILE A 48 -1.18 -3.30 -1.90
C ILE A 48 -0.41 -4.22 -0.96
N ASP A 49 0.72 -4.77 -1.42
CA ASP A 49 1.60 -5.63 -0.62
C ASP A 49 2.14 -4.94 0.65
N ALA A 50 2.35 -3.62 0.56
CA ALA A 50 2.90 -2.83 1.65
C ALA A 50 1.85 -2.43 2.70
N CYS A 51 0.56 -2.41 2.35
CA CYS A 51 -0.50 -1.94 3.22
C CYS A 51 -0.84 -2.97 4.31
N PRO A 52 -0.60 -2.69 5.61
CA PRO A 52 -0.85 -3.66 6.69
C PRO A 52 -2.33 -3.87 7.00
N VAL A 53 -3.19 -2.94 6.56
CA VAL A 53 -4.63 -2.95 6.83
C VAL A 53 -5.46 -3.25 5.60
N GLU A 54 -4.83 -3.55 4.46
CA GLU A 54 -5.48 -4.07 3.25
C GLU A 54 -6.58 -3.14 2.67
N VAL A 55 -6.39 -1.82 2.77
CA VAL A 55 -7.33 -0.78 2.32
C VAL A 55 -6.98 -0.15 0.96
N ILE A 56 -6.33 -0.91 0.06
CA ILE A 56 -5.98 -0.43 -1.29
C ILE A 56 -6.62 -1.36 -2.32
N GLU A 57 -7.43 -0.80 -3.21
CA GLU A 57 -8.17 -1.56 -4.23
C GLU A 57 -8.00 -0.95 -5.63
N VAL A 58 -8.40 -1.73 -6.65
CA VAL A 58 -8.41 -1.27 -8.04
C VAL A 58 -9.58 -0.30 -8.24
N ASP A 59 -9.28 0.88 -8.77
CA ASP A 59 -10.28 1.82 -9.24
C ASP A 59 -10.62 1.55 -10.71
N ASN A 60 -11.72 0.81 -10.90
CA ASN A 60 -12.26 0.51 -12.24
C ASN A 60 -12.94 1.72 -12.90
N ALA A 61 -13.25 2.78 -12.16
CA ALA A 61 -13.87 3.98 -12.72
C ALA A 61 -12.86 4.88 -13.44
N TYR A 62 -11.58 4.79 -13.09
CA TYR A 62 -10.54 5.62 -13.66
C TYR A 62 -9.90 4.99 -14.91
N VAL A 63 -9.95 5.74 -16.02
CA VAL A 63 -9.29 5.40 -17.28
C VAL A 63 -8.10 6.34 -17.45
N HIS A 64 -6.91 5.77 -17.65
CA HIS A 64 -5.70 6.55 -17.89
C HIS A 64 -5.71 7.15 -19.28
N ASP A 65 -5.16 8.37 -19.38
CA ASP A 65 -4.64 8.85 -20.64
C ASP A 65 -3.40 8.00 -21.06
N PRO A 66 -3.31 7.52 -22.31
CA PRO A 66 -2.19 6.71 -22.76
C PRO A 66 -0.83 7.40 -22.68
N GLU A 67 -0.75 8.71 -22.91
CA GLU A 67 0.50 9.46 -22.90
C GLU A 67 0.99 9.64 -21.46
N GLU A 68 0.09 10.02 -20.54
CA GLU A 68 0.40 10.14 -19.11
C GLU A 68 0.88 8.80 -18.53
N LEU A 69 0.20 7.69 -18.88
CA LEU A 69 0.59 6.36 -18.43
C LEU A 69 1.94 5.91 -18.98
N ALA A 70 2.26 6.26 -20.23
CA ALA A 70 3.57 5.96 -20.82
C ALA A 70 4.68 6.71 -20.09
N ALA A 71 4.51 8.01 -19.85
CA ALA A 71 5.47 8.83 -19.11
C ALA A 71 5.66 8.32 -17.66
N ALA A 72 4.58 7.96 -16.97
CA ALA A 72 4.65 7.42 -15.62
C ALA A 72 5.40 6.08 -15.57
N LYS A 73 5.20 5.21 -16.56
CA LYS A 73 5.94 3.93 -16.67
C LYS A 73 7.42 4.12 -16.95
N GLU A 74 7.78 5.10 -17.78
CA GLU A 74 9.18 5.45 -18.05
C GLU A 74 9.87 5.95 -16.77
N LEU A 75 9.23 6.88 -16.05
CA LEU A 75 9.72 7.34 -14.74
C LEU A 75 9.92 6.16 -13.77
N ALA A 76 8.93 5.27 -13.68
CA ALA A 76 9.02 4.10 -12.81
C ALA A 76 10.19 3.18 -13.19
N ALA A 77 10.45 3.00 -14.49
CA ALA A 77 11.56 2.18 -14.98
C ALA A 77 12.92 2.77 -14.59
N GLU A 78 13.10 4.08 -14.68
CA GLU A 78 14.33 4.75 -14.24
C GLU A 78 14.52 4.64 -12.73
N VAL A 79 13.47 4.93 -11.94
CA VAL A 79 13.49 4.77 -10.49
C VAL A 79 13.84 3.32 -10.08
N TRP A 80 13.35 2.34 -10.85
CA TRP A 80 13.59 0.93 -10.56
C TRP A 80 15.06 0.52 -10.73
N LYS A 81 15.80 1.13 -11.67
CA LYS A 81 17.24 0.84 -11.83
C LYS A 81 18.03 1.16 -10.57
N GLU A 82 17.66 2.24 -9.88
CA GLU A 82 18.35 2.70 -8.67
C GLU A 82 17.80 2.05 -7.39
N ARG A 83 16.46 1.99 -7.26
CA ARG A 83 15.79 1.64 -6.00
C ARG A 83 15.21 0.22 -5.97
N GLY A 84 15.18 -0.49 -7.09
CA GLY A 84 14.56 -1.81 -7.22
C GLY A 84 15.02 -2.83 -6.16
N PRO A 85 16.33 -3.05 -5.95
CA PRO A 85 16.83 -4.00 -4.94
C PRO A 85 16.40 -3.65 -3.50
N LEU A 86 16.36 -2.35 -3.18
CA LEU A 86 15.91 -1.88 -1.86
C LEU A 86 14.40 -2.08 -1.72
N ILE A 87 13.60 -1.70 -2.71
CA ILE A 87 12.14 -1.88 -2.71
C ILE A 87 11.78 -3.34 -2.49
N GLN A 88 12.46 -4.27 -3.18
CA GLN A 88 12.24 -5.72 -3.01
C GLN A 88 12.58 -6.19 -1.59
N THR A 89 13.69 -5.72 -1.03
CA THR A 89 14.10 -6.04 0.34
C THR A 89 13.08 -5.53 1.36
N VAL A 90 12.62 -4.28 1.19
CA VAL A 90 11.60 -3.67 2.05
C VAL A 90 10.28 -4.43 1.97
N LEU A 91 9.81 -4.77 0.77
CA LEU A 91 8.58 -5.54 0.58
C LEU A 91 8.65 -6.92 1.24
N LYS A 92 9.80 -7.60 1.19
CA LYS A 92 10.00 -8.87 1.91
C LYS A 92 9.78 -8.71 3.41
N VAL A 93 10.34 -7.66 4.02
CA VAL A 93 10.15 -7.36 5.45
C VAL A 93 8.70 -6.97 5.75
N MET A 94 8.09 -6.14 4.90
CA MET A 94 6.71 -5.72 5.04
C MET A 94 5.75 -6.92 4.98
N ARG A 95 5.92 -7.85 4.04
CA ARG A 95 5.08 -9.06 3.96
C ARG A 95 5.14 -9.89 5.25
N GLN A 96 6.32 -10.06 5.85
CA GLN A 96 6.46 -10.78 7.12
C GLN A 96 5.75 -10.06 8.27
N ARG A 97 5.87 -8.73 8.33
CA ARG A 97 5.21 -7.90 9.34
C ARG A 97 3.70 -7.86 9.15
N ASN A 98 3.23 -7.75 7.91
CA ASN A 98 1.81 -7.73 7.55
C ASN A 98 1.16 -9.08 7.84
N ALA A 99 1.83 -10.21 7.57
CA ALA A 99 1.35 -11.53 7.96
C ALA A 99 1.21 -11.67 9.49
N ARG A 100 2.17 -11.13 10.26
CA ARG A 100 2.06 -11.08 11.72
C ARG A 100 0.89 -10.19 12.16
N TRP A 101 0.72 -9.04 11.53
CA TRP A 101 -0.38 -8.11 11.81
C TRP A 101 -1.74 -8.74 11.53
N ALA A 102 -1.89 -9.44 10.39
CA ALA A 102 -3.10 -10.16 10.03
C ALA A 102 -3.45 -11.21 11.10
N ARG A 103 -2.48 -12.01 11.54
CA ARG A 103 -2.68 -12.96 12.65
C ARG A 103 -3.12 -12.30 13.94
N GLU A 104 -2.48 -11.19 14.34
CA GLU A 104 -2.87 -10.47 15.56
C GLU A 104 -4.25 -9.82 15.47
N ARG A 105 -4.64 -9.38 14.27
CA ARG A 105 -5.98 -8.84 13.99
C ARG A 105 -7.03 -9.94 14.06
N ASP A 106 -6.76 -11.10 13.47
CA ASP A 106 -7.65 -12.25 13.48
C ASP A 106 -7.79 -12.81 14.91
N ASP A 107 -6.70 -12.98 15.66
CA ASP A 107 -6.70 -13.39 17.07
C ASP A 107 -7.53 -12.42 17.94
N ARG A 108 -7.39 -11.10 17.73
CA ARG A 108 -8.19 -10.08 18.43
C ARG A 108 -9.68 -10.15 18.07
N ARG A 109 -10.00 -10.44 16.80
CA ARG A 109 -11.39 -10.57 16.32
C ARG A 109 -12.05 -11.83 16.88
N ASP A 110 -11.33 -12.95 16.86
CA ASP A 110 -11.86 -14.27 17.13
C ASP A 110 -11.87 -14.58 18.65
N ASP A 111 -10.88 -14.11 19.42
CA ASP A 111 -10.82 -14.25 20.90
C ASP A 111 -10.17 -13.01 21.57
N PRO A 112 -10.94 -11.95 21.84
CA PRO A 112 -10.41 -10.71 22.39
C PRO A 112 -9.86 -10.86 23.82
N ASP A 113 -10.34 -11.82 24.61
CA ASP A 113 -9.85 -12.03 25.98
C ASP A 113 -8.52 -12.81 25.99
N ARG A 114 -8.37 -13.80 25.09
CA ARG A 114 -7.07 -14.43 24.82
C ARG A 114 -6.05 -13.40 24.31
N TYR A 115 -6.43 -12.55 23.37
CA TYR A 115 -5.56 -11.48 22.88
C TYR A 115 -5.11 -10.55 24.04
N ARG A 116 -6.03 -10.11 24.91
CA ARG A 116 -5.72 -9.26 26.08
C ARG A 116 -4.84 -9.95 27.11
N SER A 117 -5.00 -11.24 27.32
CA SER A 117 -4.14 -12.03 28.23
C SER A 117 -2.74 -12.30 27.67
N GLY A 118 -2.47 -11.92 26.42
CA GLY A 118 -1.17 -12.07 25.76
C GLY A 118 -0.89 -13.48 25.26
N ASN A 119 -1.84 -14.41 25.45
CA ASN A 119 -1.73 -15.81 25.04
C ASN A 119 -2.05 -15.98 23.54
N ARG A 120 -1.34 -15.29 22.64
CA ARG A 120 -1.63 -15.22 21.20
C ARG A 120 -1.70 -16.60 20.50
N LEU A 121 -2.47 -16.70 19.42
CA LEU A 121 -2.41 -17.85 18.50
C LEU A 121 -0.98 -18.04 17.95
N PRO A 122 -0.52 -19.30 17.78
CA PRO A 122 0.82 -19.61 17.26
C PRO A 122 1.07 -19.08 15.84
#